data_AF-A0A417RJ35-F1
#
_entry.id   AF-A0A417RJ35-F1
#
_cell.length_a   1.000
_cell.length_b   1.000
_cell.length_c   1.000
_cell.angle_alpha   90.00
_cell.angle_beta   90.00
_cell.angle_gamma   90.00
#
_symmetry.space_group_name_H-M   'P 1'
#
loop_
_entity.id
_entity.type
_entity.pdbx_description
1 polymer ?
#
loop_
_entity_poly.entity_id
_entity_poly.type
_entity_poly.pdbx_seq_one_letter_code
_entity_poly.pdbx_strand_id
1 'polypeptide(L)'
;MKDKKSSFLIFAVVIVAVVVLAVTCSGGSDKEESNKEAKGSSKTTTESTSDQTTSKTQTTVTKGNVYNKKNLVIDVDKFDDANTAIWFRLQNKSSANWTIYASAYSINGIMTNNNMFDLDCEIAKGKKANAKLELDTDFMEDMGMKDIEFVDIKFQAVDSDEYTSFYTDVIRIKTNKFQGRKVVKTGKSIYNKNGIKIEYLGGDGDKYQFAVTNTTGKYQVFDVENITVNDYTSSETDFDLVSIPVFDKQQNIVTIDLSQGFLTDNNISKVKTIEFTLDVRPNDDYMKEYKTGVAKLTLK
;
A
#
# COMPACT_ATOMS: atom_id res chain seq x y z
N MET A 1 -3.85 -48.76 16.56
CA MET A 1 -3.09 -47.49 16.64
C MET A 1 -2.06 -47.51 15.52
N LYS A 2 -2.21 -46.64 14.52
CA LYS A 2 -1.25 -46.48 13.42
C LYS A 2 -0.89 -45.00 13.38
N ASP A 3 0.37 -44.72 13.68
CA ASP A 3 0.97 -43.39 13.61
C ASP A 3 1.01 -42.91 12.16
N LYS A 4 0.51 -41.70 11.92
CA LYS A 4 0.60 -41.01 10.64
C LYS A 4 1.67 -39.92 10.77
N LYS A 5 2.87 -40.19 10.24
CA LYS A 5 3.93 -39.19 10.09
C LYS A 5 3.44 -38.13 9.09
N SER A 6 3.33 -36.89 9.56
CA SER A 6 3.11 -35.71 8.72
C SER A 6 4.42 -35.36 8.02
N SER A 7 4.41 -35.37 6.69
CA SER A 7 5.52 -34.89 5.87
C SER A 7 5.53 -33.35 5.91
N PHE A 8 6.61 -32.79 6.44
CA PHE A 8 6.96 -31.38 6.30
C PHE A 8 7.48 -31.16 4.88
N LEU A 9 6.82 -30.28 4.11
CA LEU A 9 7.38 -29.70 2.90
C LEU A 9 8.08 -28.40 3.30
N ILE A 10 9.38 -28.35 3.07
CA ILE A 10 10.25 -27.20 3.28
C ILE A 10 9.99 -26.24 2.11
N PHE A 11 9.54 -25.02 2.40
CA PHE A 11 9.35 -23.97 1.39
C PHE A 11 10.66 -23.19 1.21
N ALA A 12 11.13 -23.10 -0.04
CA ALA A 12 12.23 -22.26 -0.42
C ALA A 12 11.72 -20.82 -0.65
N VAL A 13 12.16 -19.89 0.20
CA VAL A 13 12.03 -18.45 -0.04
C VAL A 13 13.24 -18.05 -0.89
N VAL A 14 13.00 -17.58 -2.11
CA VAL A 14 14.06 -17.04 -2.97
C VAL A 14 14.33 -15.60 -2.54
N ILE A 15 15.42 -15.38 -1.80
CA ILE A 15 15.95 -14.05 -1.49
C ILE A 15 17.00 -13.72 -2.54
N VAL A 16 16.72 -12.74 -3.40
CA VAL A 16 17.70 -12.17 -4.32
C VAL A 16 18.53 -11.15 -3.54
N ALA A 17 19.74 -11.53 -3.14
CA ALA A 17 20.69 -10.61 -2.51
C ALA A 17 21.43 -9.81 -3.60
N VAL A 18 21.14 -8.52 -3.70
CA VAL A 18 21.93 -7.58 -4.53
C VAL A 18 23.15 -7.15 -3.72
N VAL A 19 24.33 -7.63 -4.12
CA VAL A 19 25.62 -7.21 -3.56
C VAL A 19 26.04 -5.91 -4.24
N VAL A 20 25.93 -4.78 -3.53
CA VAL A 20 26.55 -3.52 -3.95
C VAL A 20 28.00 -3.50 -3.45
N LEU A 21 28.94 -3.74 -4.36
CA LEU A 21 30.37 -3.51 -4.13
C LEU A 21 30.65 -2.01 -4.22
N ALA A 22 30.84 -1.37 -3.07
CA ALA A 22 31.42 -0.04 -2.99
C ALA A 22 32.94 -0.13 -3.25
N VAL A 23 33.41 0.50 -4.33
CA VAL A 23 34.83 0.84 -4.50
C VAL A 23 34.96 2.34 -4.28
N THR A 24 35.67 2.69 -3.21
CA THR A 24 36.11 4.04 -2.87
C THR A 24 37.33 4.46 -3.69
N CYS A 25 37.36 5.74 -4.07
CA CYS A 25 38.48 6.69 -4.14
C CYS A 25 38.03 7.82 -5.08
N SER A 26 38.29 9.11 -4.90
CA SER A 26 39.11 9.87 -3.95
C SER A 26 39.03 11.34 -4.36
N GLY A 27 39.11 12.26 -3.39
CA GLY A 27 39.77 13.56 -3.57
C GLY A 27 38.91 14.75 -4.00
N GLY A 28 38.99 15.83 -3.22
CA GLY A 28 38.52 17.15 -3.64
C GLY A 28 38.18 18.08 -2.47
N SER A 29 39.20 18.70 -1.89
CA SER A 29 39.15 19.84 -0.97
C SER A 29 38.46 21.07 -1.57
N ASP A 30 37.78 21.89 -0.74
CA ASP A 30 37.91 23.36 -0.67
C ASP A 30 36.94 23.91 0.41
N LYS A 31 37.46 24.40 1.54
CA LYS A 31 37.70 25.81 1.92
C LYS A 31 36.44 26.63 2.23
N GLU A 32 36.24 26.84 3.53
CA GLU A 32 35.54 27.99 4.12
C GLU A 32 36.16 29.30 3.66
N GLU A 33 35.32 30.28 3.32
CA GLU A 33 35.63 31.68 3.62
C GLU A 33 34.36 32.49 3.93
N SER A 34 34.35 33.04 5.14
CA SER A 34 33.47 34.10 5.62
C SER A 34 33.81 35.44 4.96
N ASN A 35 32.83 36.31 4.66
CA ASN A 35 32.63 37.59 5.36
C ASN A 35 31.68 38.58 4.67
N LYS A 36 30.92 39.26 5.54
CA LYS A 36 30.57 40.69 5.58
C LYS A 36 29.52 41.28 4.62
N GLU A 37 28.37 41.52 5.26
CA GLU A 37 27.61 42.77 5.33
C GLU A 37 27.97 43.94 4.40
N ALA A 38 26.94 44.46 3.72
CA ALA A 38 26.79 45.87 3.44
C ALA A 38 25.34 46.32 3.73
N LYS A 39 25.21 47.34 4.58
CA LYS A 39 23.97 48.05 4.91
C LYS A 39 23.46 48.83 3.69
N GLY A 40 22.17 48.70 3.41
CA GLY A 40 21.42 49.57 2.50
C GLY A 40 20.02 49.82 3.05
N SER A 41 19.81 51.01 3.60
CA SER A 41 18.55 51.52 4.16
C SER A 41 17.50 51.72 3.06
N SER A 42 16.28 51.18 3.23
CA SER A 42 15.09 51.70 2.53
C SER A 42 13.81 51.55 3.34
N LYS A 43 13.25 52.72 3.67
CA LYS A 43 11.87 53.10 3.97
C LYS A 43 10.80 52.02 4.15
N THR A 44 10.28 52.01 5.38
CA THR A 44 8.96 51.57 5.82
C THR A 44 7.84 52.06 4.90
N THR A 45 7.07 51.13 4.34
CA THR A 45 5.67 51.35 3.96
C THR A 45 4.89 50.15 4.47
N THR A 46 4.03 50.41 5.47
CA THR A 46 3.21 49.40 6.12
C THR A 46 1.99 49.13 5.24
N GLU A 47 2.02 48.07 4.45
CA GLU A 47 0.82 47.48 3.86
C GLU A 47 0.36 46.33 4.75
N SER A 48 -0.74 46.57 5.47
CA SER A 48 -1.47 45.57 6.23
C SER A 48 -2.09 44.56 5.28
N THR A 49 -1.33 43.53 4.91
CA THR A 49 -1.90 42.31 4.34
C THR A 49 -2.40 41.49 5.51
N SER A 50 -3.72 41.42 5.67
CA SER A 50 -4.34 40.48 6.59
C SER A 50 -4.10 39.07 6.05
N ASP A 51 -3.02 38.45 6.50
CA ASP A 51 -2.87 37.00 6.43
C ASP A 51 -4.01 36.39 7.25
N GLN A 52 -5.07 35.97 6.56
CA GLN A 52 -5.93 34.93 7.08
C GLN A 52 -5.10 33.65 7.09
N THR A 53 -4.28 33.50 8.13
CA THR A 53 -3.79 32.20 8.56
C THR A 53 -5.03 31.41 8.98
N THR A 54 -5.63 30.71 8.02
CA THR A 54 -6.54 29.61 8.33
C THR A 54 -5.71 28.64 9.15
N SER A 55 -5.94 28.63 10.47
CA SER A 55 -5.38 27.63 11.37
C SER A 55 -5.87 26.28 10.88
N LYS A 56 -5.06 25.60 10.05
CA LYS A 56 -5.31 24.20 9.71
C LYS A 56 -5.30 23.46 11.03
N THR A 57 -6.46 22.95 11.43
CA THR A 57 -6.57 22.12 12.63
C THR A 57 -5.60 20.96 12.51
N GLN A 58 -4.71 20.83 13.47
CA GLN A 58 -3.71 19.78 13.52
C GLN A 58 -4.38 18.40 13.47
N THR A 59 -3.86 17.48 12.65
CA THR A 59 -4.38 16.11 12.60
C THR A 59 -3.84 15.34 13.80
N THR A 60 -4.70 14.59 14.47
CA THR A 60 -4.31 13.74 15.60
C THR A 60 -4.92 12.37 15.43
N VAL A 61 -4.32 11.36 16.08
CA VAL A 61 -4.83 9.98 16.11
C VAL A 61 -5.30 9.62 17.50
N THR A 62 -6.25 8.67 17.59
CA THR A 62 -6.65 8.09 18.87
C THR A 62 -5.48 7.28 19.43
N LYS A 63 -4.85 7.78 20.50
CA LYS A 63 -3.76 7.08 21.20
C LYS A 63 -4.30 5.85 21.93
N GLY A 64 -3.53 4.78 21.95
CA GLY A 64 -3.85 3.62 22.78
C GLY A 64 -3.43 2.29 22.17
N ASN A 65 -3.70 1.23 22.94
CA ASN A 65 -3.40 -0.13 22.55
C ASN A 65 -4.33 -0.61 21.43
N VAL A 66 -3.72 -1.00 20.31
CA VAL A 66 -4.45 -1.54 19.15
C VAL A 66 -4.17 -3.02 18.90
N TYR A 67 -3.11 -3.55 19.51
CA TYR A 67 -2.80 -4.98 19.50
C TYR A 67 -2.09 -5.38 20.79
N ASN A 68 -2.50 -6.50 21.39
CA ASN A 68 -1.85 -7.11 22.56
C ASN A 68 -2.15 -8.62 22.57
N LYS A 69 -1.52 -9.35 21.65
CA LYS A 69 -1.66 -10.80 21.49
C LYS A 69 -0.30 -11.36 21.06
N LYS A 70 -0.12 -12.68 21.19
CA LYS A 70 1.08 -13.41 20.68
C LYS A 70 2.41 -12.79 21.12
N ASN A 71 2.49 -12.24 22.34
CA ASN A 71 3.64 -11.53 22.90
C ASN A 71 4.04 -10.20 22.21
N LEU A 72 3.22 -9.67 21.30
CA LEU A 72 3.41 -8.36 20.68
C LEU A 72 2.40 -7.35 21.25
N VAL A 73 2.90 -6.17 21.58
CA VAL A 73 2.07 -5.00 21.89
C VAL A 73 2.34 -3.92 20.84
N ILE A 74 1.26 -3.37 20.28
CA ILE A 74 1.29 -2.21 19.39
C ILE A 74 0.38 -1.14 19.98
N ASP A 75 0.98 0.00 20.31
CA ASP A 75 0.25 1.20 20.75
C ASP A 75 0.40 2.31 19.70
N VAL A 76 -0.69 2.99 19.37
CA VAL A 76 -0.65 4.22 18.56
C VAL A 76 -0.23 5.37 19.46
N ASP A 77 0.78 6.14 19.05
CA ASP A 77 1.29 7.27 19.83
C ASP A 77 0.86 8.62 19.28
N LYS A 78 1.20 8.97 18.04
CA LYS A 78 0.92 10.30 17.52
C LYS A 78 0.79 10.30 16.01
N PHE A 79 0.14 11.34 15.51
CA PHE A 79 0.21 11.74 14.12
C PHE A 79 1.30 12.80 14.02
N ASP A 80 2.13 12.69 13.00
CA ASP A 80 3.19 13.64 12.66
C ASP A 80 2.77 14.37 11.39
N ASP A 81 2.13 15.54 11.55
CA ASP A 81 1.63 16.33 10.41
C ASP A 81 2.73 16.78 9.46
N ALA A 82 3.97 16.95 9.95
CA ALA A 82 5.08 17.42 9.12
C ALA A 82 5.50 16.37 8.08
N ASN A 83 5.41 15.09 8.43
CA ASN A 83 5.78 13.96 7.57
C ASN A 83 4.58 13.13 7.12
N THR A 84 3.36 13.61 7.40
CA THR A 84 2.10 12.87 7.19
C THR A 84 2.19 11.41 7.64
N ALA A 85 2.59 11.19 8.89
CA ALA A 85 2.97 9.87 9.38
C ALA A 85 2.28 9.48 10.70
N ILE A 86 2.14 8.17 10.93
CA ILE A 86 1.63 7.62 12.20
C ILE A 86 2.78 6.96 12.96
N TRP A 87 2.97 7.36 14.21
CA TRP A 87 3.94 6.75 15.12
C TRP A 87 3.30 5.67 16.00
N PHE A 88 4.03 4.57 16.14
CA PHE A 88 3.68 3.44 16.98
C PHE A 88 4.75 3.21 18.04
N ARG A 89 4.31 2.79 19.23
CA ARG A 89 5.18 2.21 20.26
C ARG A 89 4.97 0.71 20.26
N LEU A 90 6.06 -0.02 20.06
CA LEU A 90 6.05 -1.45 19.92
C LEU A 90 6.75 -2.09 21.13
N GLN A 91 6.24 -3.21 21.61
CA GLN A 91 6.89 -4.01 22.63
C GLN A 91 6.88 -5.48 22.24
N ASN A 92 8.08 -6.05 22.10
CA ASN A 92 8.28 -7.48 21.94
C ASN A 92 8.45 -8.11 23.33
N LYS A 93 7.48 -8.91 23.76
CA LYS A 93 7.50 -9.65 25.03
C LYS A 93 7.93 -11.11 24.85
N SER A 94 8.34 -11.49 23.64
CA SER A 94 8.76 -12.86 23.33
C SER A 94 10.25 -13.08 23.66
N SER A 95 10.68 -14.32 23.50
CA SER A 95 12.09 -14.73 23.58
C SER A 95 12.84 -14.61 22.25
N ALA A 96 12.14 -14.27 21.16
CA ALA A 96 12.69 -14.10 19.82
C ALA A 96 12.86 -12.63 19.45
N ASN A 97 13.71 -12.33 18.47
CA ASN A 97 13.73 -11.02 17.82
C ASN A 97 12.61 -10.97 16.79
N TRP A 98 11.99 -9.80 16.60
CA TRP A 98 10.98 -9.64 15.57
C TRP A 98 11.27 -8.44 14.69
N THR A 99 11.01 -8.59 13.40
CA THR A 99 10.81 -7.46 12.49
C THR A 99 9.32 -7.28 12.26
N ILE A 100 8.83 -6.06 12.47
CA ILE A 100 7.43 -5.70 12.29
C ILE A 100 7.28 -4.95 10.97
N TYR A 101 6.35 -5.41 10.13
CA TYR A 101 6.01 -4.79 8.85
C TYR A 101 4.56 -4.32 8.80
N ALA A 102 4.29 -3.20 8.11
CA ALA A 102 2.94 -2.87 7.66
C ALA A 102 2.61 -3.68 6.39
N SER A 103 2.33 -4.97 6.54
CA SER A 103 2.17 -5.92 5.41
C SER A 103 1.15 -5.51 4.34
N ALA A 104 0.12 -4.77 4.73
CA ALA A 104 -0.80 -4.08 3.82
C ALA A 104 -1.52 -2.98 4.59
N TYR A 105 -1.83 -1.88 3.92
CA TYR A 105 -2.68 -0.85 4.50
C TYR A 105 -3.52 -0.10 3.46
N SER A 106 -4.49 0.64 3.96
CA SER A 106 -5.38 1.48 3.17
C SER A 106 -5.56 2.82 3.86
N ILE A 107 -5.80 3.85 3.06
CA ILE A 107 -6.17 5.18 3.55
C ILE A 107 -7.60 5.43 3.10
N ASN A 108 -8.48 5.77 4.04
CA ASN A 108 -9.91 6.03 3.77
C ASN A 108 -10.65 4.96 2.96
N GLY A 109 -10.17 3.71 2.98
CA GLY A 109 -10.78 2.57 2.28
C GLY A 109 -10.26 2.30 0.87
N ILE A 110 -9.23 3.01 0.40
CA ILE A 110 -8.46 2.64 -0.80
C ILE A 110 -7.10 2.08 -0.36
N MET A 111 -6.76 0.89 -0.84
CA MET A 111 -5.47 0.24 -0.61
C MET A 111 -4.34 1.00 -1.30
N THR A 112 -3.18 1.11 -0.66
CA THR A 112 -2.05 1.89 -1.19
C THR A 112 -1.13 1.10 -2.11
N ASN A 113 -1.27 -0.23 -2.19
CA ASN A 113 -0.31 -1.16 -2.82
C ASN A 113 1.12 -1.11 -2.26
N ASN A 114 1.36 -0.27 -1.25
CA ASN A 114 2.67 -0.20 -0.63
C ASN A 114 2.94 -1.42 0.26
N ASN A 115 4.22 -1.68 0.47
CA ASN A 115 4.73 -2.94 0.99
C ASN A 115 5.60 -2.73 2.25
N MET A 116 6.35 -3.77 2.59
CA MET A 116 7.20 -3.86 3.79
C MET A 116 8.16 -2.69 4.04
N PHE A 117 8.45 -1.85 3.03
CA PHE A 117 9.38 -0.72 3.18
C PHE A 117 8.78 0.51 3.86
N ASP A 118 7.45 0.65 3.87
CA ASP A 118 6.77 1.81 4.47
C ASP A 118 6.81 1.78 6.00
N LEU A 119 6.96 0.59 6.58
CA LEU A 119 7.26 0.37 7.98
C LEU A 119 8.02 -0.95 8.09
N ASP A 120 9.30 -0.84 8.46
CA ASP A 120 10.17 -1.92 8.92
C ASP A 120 10.68 -1.51 10.30
N CYS A 121 10.44 -2.35 11.31
CA CYS A 121 10.98 -2.11 12.64
C CYS A 121 11.42 -3.40 13.32
N GLU A 122 12.73 -3.53 13.50
CA GLU A 122 13.31 -4.58 14.34
C GLU A 122 13.14 -4.28 15.84
N ILE A 123 12.76 -5.30 16.57
CA ILE A 123 12.58 -5.27 18.01
C ILE A 123 13.24 -6.50 18.62
N ALA A 124 14.37 -6.28 19.28
CA ALA A 124 15.04 -7.35 20.01
C ALA A 124 14.13 -7.97 21.09
N LYS A 125 14.38 -9.23 21.41
CA LYS A 125 13.63 -9.98 22.43
C LYS A 125 13.49 -9.22 23.75
N GLY A 126 12.27 -9.14 24.28
CA GLY A 126 11.97 -8.44 25.53
C GLY A 126 12.11 -6.90 25.47
N LYS A 127 12.38 -6.30 24.31
CA LYS A 127 12.63 -4.86 24.16
C LYS A 127 11.42 -4.12 23.57
N LYS A 128 11.58 -2.79 23.53
CA LYS A 128 10.63 -1.85 22.95
C LYS A 128 11.30 -1.10 21.80
N ALA A 129 10.50 -0.69 20.83
CA ALA A 129 10.92 0.17 19.73
C ALA A 129 9.82 1.18 19.41
N ASN A 130 10.18 2.22 18.66
CA ASN A 130 9.21 3.12 18.05
C ASN A 130 9.30 2.92 16.54
N ALA A 131 8.14 2.83 15.88
CA ALA A 131 8.05 2.72 14.44
C ALA A 131 7.23 3.88 13.88
N LYS A 132 7.49 4.23 12.63
CA LYS A 132 6.77 5.27 11.90
C LYS A 132 6.28 4.65 10.59
N LEU A 133 5.00 4.86 10.27
CA LEU A 133 4.42 4.60 8.95
C LEU A 133 4.21 5.96 8.28
N GLU A 134 4.98 6.25 7.23
CA GLU A 134 4.76 7.43 6.38
C GLU A 134 3.63 7.12 5.40
N LEU A 135 2.69 8.06 5.24
CA LEU A 135 1.56 7.89 4.35
C LEU A 135 1.84 8.64 3.05
N ASP A 136 1.74 7.93 1.93
CA ASP A 136 2.02 8.46 0.60
C ASP A 136 1.05 9.61 0.26
N THR A 137 1.60 10.82 0.19
CA THR A 137 0.86 12.05 -0.10
C THR A 137 0.45 12.15 -1.56
N ASP A 138 1.26 11.63 -2.47
CA ASP A 138 1.00 11.67 -3.91
C ASP A 138 -0.15 10.70 -4.22
N PHE A 139 -0.13 9.50 -3.62
CA PHE A 139 -1.27 8.58 -3.65
C PHE A 139 -2.56 9.23 -3.13
N MET A 140 -2.47 9.96 -2.01
CA MET A 140 -3.65 10.64 -1.46
C MET A 140 -4.18 11.72 -2.40
N GLU A 141 -3.31 12.48 -3.05
CA GLU A 141 -3.69 13.49 -4.05
C GLU A 141 -4.38 12.84 -5.25
N ASP A 142 -3.78 11.80 -5.82
CA ASP A 142 -4.32 11.01 -6.95
C ASP A 142 -5.70 10.41 -6.61
N MET A 143 -5.85 9.97 -5.36
CA MET A 143 -7.12 9.43 -4.88
C MET A 143 -8.15 10.52 -4.51
N GLY A 144 -7.77 11.79 -4.53
CA GLY A 144 -8.64 12.93 -4.20
C GLY A 144 -8.96 13.03 -2.71
N MET A 145 -8.04 12.56 -1.85
CA MET A 145 -8.20 12.55 -0.40
C MET A 145 -7.72 13.87 0.18
N LYS A 146 -8.66 14.68 0.71
CA LYS A 146 -8.32 15.95 1.38
C LYS A 146 -7.93 15.79 2.84
N ASP A 147 -8.47 14.76 3.47
CA ASP A 147 -8.32 14.48 4.89
C ASP A 147 -8.08 12.99 5.08
N ILE A 148 -7.26 12.62 6.06
CA ILE A 148 -7.15 11.24 6.52
C ILE A 148 -8.18 11.06 7.63
N GLU A 149 -9.23 10.28 7.39
CA GLU A 149 -10.19 9.89 8.43
C GLU A 149 -9.72 8.68 9.21
N PHE A 150 -9.25 7.67 8.48
CA PHE A 150 -8.76 6.45 9.06
C PHE A 150 -7.74 5.77 8.14
N VAL A 151 -6.89 4.98 8.77
CA VAL A 151 -5.98 4.05 8.11
C VAL A 151 -6.29 2.66 8.64
N ASP A 152 -6.59 1.72 7.76
CA ASP A 152 -6.69 0.30 8.14
C ASP A 152 -5.37 -0.39 7.80
N ILE A 153 -4.76 -1.08 8.76
CA ILE A 153 -3.42 -1.67 8.65
C ILE A 153 -3.47 -3.13 9.09
N LYS A 154 -2.80 -4.02 8.35
CA LYS A 154 -2.47 -5.37 8.79
C LYS A 154 -0.97 -5.45 9.01
N PHE A 155 -0.55 -5.74 10.24
CA PHE A 155 0.87 -5.91 10.54
C PHE A 155 1.29 -7.37 10.38
N GLN A 156 2.53 -7.58 9.99
CA GLN A 156 3.21 -8.87 10.06
C GLN A 156 4.36 -8.76 11.05
N ALA A 157 4.51 -9.76 11.91
CA ALA A 157 5.69 -9.96 12.73
C ALA A 157 6.45 -11.16 12.19
N VAL A 158 7.73 -10.99 11.88
CA VAL A 158 8.61 -12.03 11.35
C VAL A 158 9.74 -12.26 12.34
N ASP A 159 9.96 -13.52 12.71
CA ASP A 159 11.18 -14.00 13.33
C ASP A 159 12.14 -14.41 12.20
N SER A 160 13.16 -13.60 11.97
CA SER A 160 14.15 -13.83 10.91
C SER A 160 15.12 -14.97 11.23
N ASP A 161 15.27 -15.34 12.50
CA ASP A 161 16.17 -16.42 12.94
C ASP A 161 15.49 -17.79 12.76
N GLU A 162 14.19 -17.88 13.06
CA GLU A 162 13.42 -19.13 12.98
C GLU A 162 12.53 -19.24 11.73
N TYR A 163 12.53 -18.22 10.86
CA TYR A 163 11.65 -18.12 9.68
C TYR A 163 10.16 -18.29 9.97
N THR A 164 9.74 -17.99 11.20
CA THR A 164 8.32 -18.01 11.58
C THR A 164 7.73 -16.62 11.46
N SER A 165 6.42 -16.54 11.18
CA SER A 165 5.74 -15.25 11.16
C SER A 165 4.29 -15.37 11.58
N PHE A 166 3.70 -14.25 11.95
CA PHE A 166 2.26 -14.14 12.11
C PHE A 166 1.76 -12.76 11.71
N TYR A 167 0.49 -12.71 11.37
CA TYR A 167 -0.21 -11.46 11.07
C TYR A 167 -1.12 -11.05 12.22
N THR A 168 -1.36 -9.75 12.33
CA THR A 168 -2.45 -9.19 13.14
C THR A 168 -3.79 -9.36 12.42
N ASP A 169 -4.87 -9.09 13.16
CA ASP A 169 -6.14 -8.70 12.55
C ASP A 169 -5.95 -7.36 11.78
N VAL A 170 -6.89 -6.98 10.92
CA VAL A 170 -6.89 -5.63 10.34
C VAL A 170 -7.27 -4.63 11.44
N ILE A 171 -6.40 -3.66 11.69
CA ILE A 171 -6.52 -2.66 12.74
C ILE A 171 -6.88 -1.32 12.12
N ARG A 172 -7.95 -0.69 12.62
CA ARG A 172 -8.34 0.67 12.21
C ARG A 172 -7.74 1.73 13.13
N ILE A 173 -6.94 2.61 12.56
CA ILE A 173 -6.46 3.83 13.22
C ILE A 173 -7.37 4.99 12.80
N LYS A 174 -7.96 5.69 13.76
CA LYS A 174 -8.87 6.82 13.51
C LYS A 174 -8.17 8.14 13.82
N THR A 175 -8.37 9.13 12.98
CA THR A 175 -7.94 10.50 13.25
C THR A 175 -9.06 11.30 13.95
N ASN A 176 -8.76 12.52 14.38
CA ASN A 176 -9.76 13.50 14.82
C ASN A 176 -10.74 13.93 13.71
N LYS A 177 -10.49 13.57 12.45
CA LYS A 177 -11.38 13.84 11.31
C LYS A 177 -12.32 12.66 11.00
N PHE A 178 -12.24 11.57 11.76
CA PHE A 178 -13.03 10.37 11.53
C PHE A 178 -14.53 10.64 11.66
N GLN A 179 -15.25 10.54 10.55
CA GLN A 179 -16.71 10.51 10.44
C GLN A 179 -17.19 9.20 9.81
N GLY A 180 -16.26 8.31 9.43
CA GLY A 180 -16.55 7.06 8.73
C GLY A 180 -16.75 7.25 7.23
N ARG A 181 -16.38 8.41 6.66
CA ARG A 181 -16.46 8.65 5.22
C ARG A 181 -15.33 7.89 4.54
N LYS A 182 -15.68 7.11 3.52
CA LYS A 182 -14.73 6.41 2.68
C LYS A 182 -14.52 7.18 1.39
N VAL A 183 -13.31 7.10 0.86
CA VAL A 183 -13.06 7.41 -0.54
C VAL A 183 -13.52 6.19 -1.33
N VAL A 184 -14.34 6.44 -2.35
CA VAL A 184 -14.85 5.39 -3.25
C VAL A 184 -14.69 5.90 -4.67
N LYS A 185 -13.93 5.17 -5.48
CA LYS A 185 -13.85 5.41 -6.92
C LYS A 185 -15.00 4.63 -7.58
N THR A 186 -15.80 5.34 -8.37
CA THR A 186 -16.98 4.79 -9.06
C THR A 186 -16.81 4.95 -10.55
N GLY A 187 -17.26 3.97 -11.32
CA GLY A 187 -17.12 3.97 -12.77
C GLY A 187 -18.14 3.08 -13.46
N LYS A 188 -17.84 2.67 -14.69
CA LYS A 188 -18.68 1.72 -15.42
C LYS A 188 -18.48 0.32 -14.83
N SER A 189 -19.50 -0.24 -14.19
CA SER A 189 -19.44 -1.63 -13.70
C SER A 189 -19.34 -2.61 -14.88
N ILE A 190 -18.29 -3.45 -14.85
CA ILE A 190 -18.03 -4.50 -15.85
C ILE A 190 -18.10 -5.91 -15.25
N TYR A 191 -18.10 -6.00 -13.93
CA TYR A 191 -18.30 -7.23 -13.17
C TYR A 191 -18.88 -6.90 -11.79
N ASN A 192 -19.84 -7.70 -11.31
CA ASN A 192 -20.39 -7.59 -9.96
C ASN A 192 -21.06 -8.91 -9.55
N LYS A 193 -20.30 -9.81 -8.94
CA LYS A 193 -20.78 -11.11 -8.46
C LYS A 193 -19.99 -11.57 -7.25
N ASN A 194 -20.63 -12.32 -6.35
CA ASN A 194 -19.99 -12.99 -5.20
C ASN A 194 -19.15 -12.06 -4.31
N GLY A 195 -19.62 -10.82 -4.12
CA GLY A 195 -18.92 -9.82 -3.31
C GLY A 195 -17.69 -9.19 -3.97
N ILE A 196 -17.41 -9.50 -5.24
CA ILE A 196 -16.36 -8.85 -6.04
C ILE A 196 -17.01 -7.96 -7.09
N LYS A 197 -16.63 -6.68 -7.11
CA LYS A 197 -17.09 -5.68 -8.08
C LYS A 197 -15.90 -5.05 -8.77
N ILE A 198 -15.97 -4.94 -10.10
CA ILE A 198 -14.96 -4.30 -10.94
C ILE A 198 -15.62 -3.17 -11.71
N GLU A 199 -15.05 -1.98 -11.61
CA GLU A 199 -15.54 -0.77 -12.28
C GLU A 199 -14.42 -0.12 -13.08
N TYR A 200 -14.68 0.11 -14.37
CA TYR A 200 -13.79 0.86 -15.24
C TYR A 200 -13.89 2.36 -14.91
N LEU A 201 -12.76 2.95 -14.51
CA LEU A 201 -12.67 4.34 -14.07
C LEU A 201 -12.32 5.29 -15.21
N GLY A 202 -11.62 4.81 -16.22
CA GLY A 202 -11.11 5.61 -17.33
C GLY A 202 -9.82 5.03 -17.87
N GLY A 203 -9.31 5.63 -18.93
CA GLY A 203 -8.04 5.26 -19.53
C GLY A 203 -7.46 6.44 -20.31
N ASP A 204 -6.14 6.45 -20.39
CA ASP A 204 -5.35 7.43 -21.14
C ASP A 204 -4.29 6.67 -21.95
N GLY A 205 -4.30 6.87 -23.27
CA GLY A 205 -3.47 6.13 -24.20
C GLY A 205 -3.62 4.61 -24.08
N ASP A 206 -2.56 3.97 -23.60
CA ASP A 206 -2.39 2.53 -23.39
C ASP A 206 -2.72 2.07 -21.96
N LYS A 207 -3.08 2.98 -21.06
CA LYS A 207 -3.36 2.68 -19.65
C LYS A 207 -4.84 2.72 -19.35
N TYR A 208 -5.35 1.68 -18.67
CA TYR A 208 -6.76 1.55 -18.33
C TYR A 208 -6.93 1.23 -16.84
N GLN A 209 -7.64 2.10 -16.12
CA GLN A 209 -7.81 2.00 -14.68
C GLN A 209 -9.13 1.35 -14.28
N PHE A 210 -9.07 0.50 -13.26
CA PHE A 210 -10.19 -0.23 -12.70
C PHE A 210 -10.18 -0.14 -11.17
N ALA A 211 -11.35 0.07 -10.57
CA ALA A 211 -11.54 -0.17 -9.14
C ALA A 211 -11.97 -1.61 -8.90
N VAL A 212 -11.20 -2.37 -8.12
CA VAL A 212 -11.56 -3.69 -7.63
C VAL A 212 -12.05 -3.55 -6.19
N THR A 213 -13.34 -3.81 -5.97
CA THR A 213 -13.98 -3.72 -4.66
C THR A 213 -14.21 -5.11 -4.09
N ASN A 214 -13.78 -5.32 -2.85
CA ASN A 214 -14.00 -6.55 -2.11
C ASN A 214 -15.06 -6.36 -1.01
N THR A 215 -16.08 -7.21 -1.00
CA THR A 215 -17.13 -7.27 0.02
C THR A 215 -17.44 -8.71 0.46
N THR A 216 -16.45 -9.60 0.31
CA THR A 216 -16.60 -11.04 0.58
C THR A 216 -16.64 -11.40 2.07
N GLY A 217 -16.44 -10.43 2.97
CA GLY A 217 -16.29 -10.65 4.40
C GLY A 217 -14.88 -11.08 4.82
N LYS A 218 -13.92 -11.12 3.88
CA LYS A 218 -12.53 -11.53 4.12
C LYS A 218 -11.56 -10.55 3.47
N TYR A 219 -10.31 -10.53 3.94
CA TYR A 219 -9.20 -9.96 3.20
C TYR A 219 -8.85 -10.90 2.04
N GLN A 220 -9.02 -10.42 0.81
CA GLN A 220 -8.71 -11.14 -0.41
C GLN A 220 -7.45 -10.56 -1.08
N VAL A 221 -6.75 -11.43 -1.79
CA VAL A 221 -5.65 -11.10 -2.70
C VAL A 221 -6.09 -11.49 -4.11
N PHE A 222 -5.80 -10.63 -5.09
CA PHE A 222 -6.21 -10.81 -6.48
C PHE A 222 -5.02 -10.84 -7.43
N ASP A 223 -5.11 -11.70 -8.44
CA ASP A 223 -4.27 -11.59 -9.63
C ASP A 223 -5.15 -11.29 -10.83
N VAL A 224 -4.75 -10.35 -11.69
CA VAL A 224 -5.42 -10.09 -12.96
C VAL A 224 -4.88 -11.04 -14.01
N GLU A 225 -5.76 -11.86 -14.56
CA GLU A 225 -5.41 -12.96 -15.45
C GLU A 225 -6.16 -12.85 -16.78
N ASN A 226 -5.60 -13.47 -17.82
CA ASN A 226 -6.22 -13.58 -19.15
C ASN A 226 -6.61 -12.24 -19.78
N ILE A 227 -5.77 -11.21 -19.62
CA ILE A 227 -6.00 -9.89 -20.19
C ILE A 227 -6.09 -10.00 -21.71
N THR A 228 -7.25 -9.69 -22.26
CA THR A 228 -7.57 -9.85 -23.69
C THR A 228 -8.07 -8.53 -24.26
N VAL A 229 -7.45 -8.06 -25.33
CA VAL A 229 -7.72 -6.78 -25.98
C VAL A 229 -8.03 -7.02 -27.44
N ASN A 230 -9.20 -6.59 -27.92
CA ASN A 230 -9.64 -6.80 -29.31
C ASN A 230 -9.42 -8.25 -29.83
N ASP A 231 -9.75 -9.24 -28.99
CA ASP A 231 -9.60 -10.68 -29.26
C ASP A 231 -8.17 -11.24 -29.19
N TYR A 232 -7.17 -10.44 -28.81
CA TYR A 232 -5.80 -10.89 -28.54
C TYR A 232 -5.51 -10.93 -27.04
N THR A 233 -5.08 -12.09 -26.54
CA THR A 233 -4.69 -12.23 -25.13
C THR A 233 -3.23 -11.83 -24.94
N SER A 234 -2.97 -10.90 -24.04
CA SER A 234 -1.61 -10.56 -23.61
C SER A 234 -1.04 -11.70 -22.78
N SER A 235 0.21 -12.06 -23.06
CA SER A 235 1.00 -13.01 -22.26
C SER A 235 2.13 -12.30 -21.52
N GLU A 236 2.13 -10.96 -21.52
CA GLU A 236 3.11 -10.17 -20.80
C GLU A 236 2.83 -10.24 -19.29
N THR A 237 3.88 -10.43 -18.51
CA THR A 237 3.77 -10.42 -17.05
C THR A 237 3.88 -8.97 -16.56
N ASP A 238 2.82 -8.49 -15.94
CA ASP A 238 2.81 -7.25 -15.19
C ASP A 238 2.77 -7.59 -13.69
N PHE A 239 3.87 -7.31 -12.99
CA PHE A 239 3.98 -7.63 -11.56
C PHE A 239 3.07 -6.77 -10.69
N ASP A 240 2.63 -5.61 -11.17
CA ASP A 240 1.67 -4.75 -10.44
C ASP A 240 0.25 -5.31 -10.49
N LEU A 241 0.01 -6.28 -11.38
CA LEU A 241 -1.26 -6.98 -11.54
C LEU A 241 -1.35 -8.29 -10.75
N VAL A 242 -0.34 -8.60 -9.93
CA VAL A 242 -0.24 -9.82 -9.15
C VAL A 242 -0.21 -9.50 -7.66
N SER A 243 -0.85 -10.35 -6.86
CA SER A 243 -0.93 -10.26 -5.41
C SER A 243 -1.52 -8.94 -4.89
N ILE A 244 -2.51 -8.40 -5.60
CA ILE A 244 -3.20 -7.16 -5.28
C ILE A 244 -4.01 -7.33 -3.99
N PRO A 245 -3.66 -6.64 -2.89
CA PRO A 245 -4.35 -6.83 -1.62
C PRO A 245 -5.63 -6.00 -1.56
N VAL A 246 -6.76 -6.55 -1.09
CA VAL A 246 -7.98 -5.76 -0.82
C VAL A 246 -8.65 -6.24 0.46
N PHE A 247 -8.66 -5.39 1.50
CA PHE A 247 -9.41 -5.68 2.71
C PHE A 247 -10.92 -5.72 2.45
N ASP A 248 -11.66 -6.33 3.37
CA ASP A 248 -13.12 -6.38 3.29
C ASP A 248 -13.72 -4.96 3.31
N LYS A 249 -14.67 -4.72 2.41
CA LYS A 249 -15.37 -3.44 2.17
C LYS A 249 -14.44 -2.31 1.73
N GLN A 250 -13.35 -2.62 1.06
CA GLN A 250 -12.39 -1.65 0.52
C GLN A 250 -12.19 -1.82 -0.98
N GLN A 251 -11.49 -0.87 -1.59
CA GLN A 251 -11.11 -0.89 -2.99
C GLN A 251 -9.60 -0.89 -3.16
N ASN A 252 -9.16 -1.44 -4.27
CA ASN A 252 -7.83 -1.22 -4.80
C ASN A 252 -7.95 -0.75 -6.25
N ILE A 253 -7.04 0.12 -6.67
CA ILE A 253 -7.01 0.68 -8.01
C ILE A 253 -5.94 -0.05 -8.80
N VAL A 254 -6.38 -0.65 -9.90
CA VAL A 254 -5.56 -1.51 -10.75
C VAL A 254 -5.47 -0.85 -12.11
N THR A 255 -4.26 -0.76 -12.66
CA THR A 255 -4.01 -0.19 -13.98
C THR A 255 -3.51 -1.28 -14.90
N ILE A 256 -4.26 -1.58 -15.96
CA ILE A 256 -3.75 -2.41 -17.06
C ILE A 256 -3.00 -1.48 -18.01
N ASP A 257 -1.67 -1.61 -18.04
CA ASP A 257 -0.77 -0.89 -18.95
C ASP A 257 -0.45 -1.78 -20.16
N LEU A 258 -0.96 -1.42 -21.34
CA LEU A 258 -0.77 -2.22 -22.54
C LEU A 258 0.54 -1.85 -23.22
N SER A 259 1.48 -2.79 -23.35
CA SER A 259 2.74 -2.47 -24.00
C SER A 259 2.53 -2.06 -25.48
N GLN A 260 3.35 -1.12 -25.93
CA GLN A 260 3.37 -0.72 -27.34
C GLN A 260 3.75 -1.88 -28.27
N GLY A 261 4.54 -2.84 -27.78
CA GLY A 261 4.88 -4.06 -28.52
C GLY A 261 3.62 -4.91 -28.76
N PHE A 262 2.87 -5.22 -27.70
CA PHE A 262 1.62 -5.94 -27.79
C PHE A 262 0.62 -5.26 -28.73
N LEU A 263 0.46 -3.93 -28.64
CA LEU A 263 -0.44 -3.18 -29.51
C LEU A 263 0.00 -3.23 -30.98
N THR A 264 1.30 -3.04 -31.24
CA THR A 264 1.86 -3.00 -32.60
C THR A 264 1.83 -4.37 -33.25
N ASP A 265 2.29 -5.42 -32.56
CA ASP A 265 2.40 -6.78 -33.10
C ASP A 265 1.04 -7.38 -33.47
N ASN A 266 -0.02 -6.93 -32.81
CA ASN A 266 -1.39 -7.37 -33.06
C ASN A 266 -2.21 -6.38 -33.91
N ASN A 267 -1.55 -5.36 -34.48
CA ASN A 267 -2.17 -4.32 -35.32
C ASN A 267 -3.34 -3.59 -34.63
N ILE A 268 -3.25 -3.36 -33.32
CA ILE A 268 -4.28 -2.70 -32.52
C ILE A 268 -4.04 -1.18 -32.53
N SER A 269 -4.69 -0.49 -33.47
CA SER A 269 -4.66 0.99 -33.53
C SER A 269 -5.73 1.67 -32.68
N LYS A 270 -6.76 0.93 -32.25
CA LYS A 270 -7.82 1.40 -31.34
C LYS A 270 -8.27 0.25 -30.45
N VAL A 271 -8.21 0.42 -29.14
CA VAL A 271 -8.79 -0.51 -28.17
C VAL A 271 -10.32 -0.36 -28.17
N LYS A 272 -11.03 -1.46 -28.41
CA LYS A 272 -12.50 -1.56 -28.45
C LYS A 272 -13.02 -2.40 -27.30
N THR A 273 -12.29 -3.47 -26.95
CA THR A 273 -12.63 -4.36 -25.85
C THR A 273 -11.43 -4.61 -24.96
N ILE A 274 -11.69 -4.73 -23.67
CA ILE A 274 -10.74 -5.26 -22.67
C ILE A 274 -11.51 -6.28 -21.86
N GLU A 275 -10.97 -7.48 -21.76
CA GLU A 275 -11.52 -8.59 -21.00
C GLU A 275 -10.45 -9.16 -20.08
N PHE A 276 -10.82 -9.55 -18.86
CA PHE A 276 -9.92 -10.25 -17.95
C PHE A 276 -10.71 -11.04 -16.90
N THR A 277 -10.02 -11.94 -16.22
CA THR A 277 -10.51 -12.64 -15.03
C THR A 277 -9.68 -12.24 -13.81
N LEU A 278 -10.21 -12.46 -12.61
CA LEU A 278 -9.42 -12.38 -11.40
C LEU A 278 -9.27 -13.78 -10.81
N ASP A 279 -8.05 -14.13 -10.42
CA ASP A 279 -7.80 -15.20 -9.45
C ASP A 279 -7.97 -14.58 -8.07
N VAL A 280 -8.84 -15.15 -7.26
CA VAL A 280 -9.23 -14.60 -5.96
C VAL A 280 -8.89 -15.59 -4.88
N ARG A 281 -8.10 -15.18 -3.89
CA ARG A 281 -7.71 -16.04 -2.79
C ARG A 281 -7.77 -15.30 -1.43
N PRO A 282 -8.27 -15.95 -0.37
CA PRO A 282 -8.12 -15.41 0.98
C PRO A 282 -6.64 -15.25 1.33
N ASN A 283 -6.26 -14.11 1.92
CA ASN A 283 -4.86 -13.86 2.29
C ASN A 283 -4.30 -14.88 3.30
N ASP A 284 -5.15 -15.56 4.06
CA ASP A 284 -4.78 -16.54 5.07
C ASP A 284 -4.97 -18.00 4.64
N ASP A 285 -5.48 -18.25 3.43
CA ASP A 285 -5.80 -19.59 2.94
C ASP A 285 -5.74 -19.66 1.41
N TYR A 286 -4.52 -19.71 0.89
CA TYR A 286 -4.22 -19.78 -0.55
C TYR A 286 -4.84 -21.01 -1.23
N MET A 287 -5.16 -22.07 -0.49
CA MET A 287 -5.79 -23.28 -1.04
C MET A 287 -7.26 -23.08 -1.42
N LYS A 288 -7.87 -21.95 -1.05
CA LYS A 288 -9.25 -21.59 -1.40
C LYS A 288 -9.34 -20.61 -2.57
N GLU A 289 -8.33 -20.59 -3.42
CA GLU A 289 -8.35 -19.81 -4.65
C GLU A 289 -9.51 -20.21 -5.57
N TYR A 290 -10.11 -19.22 -6.22
CA TYR A 290 -11.10 -19.42 -7.27
C TYR A 290 -11.01 -18.31 -8.32
N LYS A 291 -11.43 -18.62 -9.55
CA LYS A 291 -11.51 -17.66 -10.65
C LYS A 291 -12.86 -16.96 -10.71
N THR A 292 -12.88 -15.66 -11.00
CA THR A 292 -14.11 -14.95 -11.36
C THR A 292 -14.61 -15.35 -12.75
N GLY A 293 -15.84 -14.96 -13.09
CA GLY A 293 -16.21 -14.86 -14.50
C GLY A 293 -15.44 -13.72 -15.20
N VAL A 294 -15.58 -13.63 -16.52
CA VAL A 294 -14.94 -12.58 -17.32
C VAL A 294 -15.54 -11.21 -16.99
N ALA A 295 -14.67 -10.27 -16.62
CA ALA A 295 -14.97 -8.85 -16.57
C ALA A 295 -14.78 -8.29 -17.98
N LYS A 296 -15.84 -7.73 -18.58
CA LYS A 296 -15.83 -7.29 -19.98
C LYS A 296 -16.12 -5.80 -20.10
N LEU A 297 -15.14 -5.06 -20.60
CA LEU A 297 -15.26 -3.68 -21.00
C LEU A 297 -15.45 -3.59 -22.53
N THR A 298 -16.41 -2.78 -22.95
CA THR A 298 -16.54 -2.34 -24.34
C THR A 298 -16.49 -0.81 -24.36
N LEU A 299 -15.56 -0.28 -25.17
CA LEU A 299 -15.33 1.14 -25.43
C LEU A 299 -16.05 1.56 -26.71
N LYS A 300 -16.39 2.84 -26.81
CA LYS A 300 -17.07 3.42 -27.98
C LYS A 300 -16.07 3.85 -29.06
#